data_AF-A0A317ZPF3-F1
#
_entry.id   AF-A0A317ZPF3-F1
#
_cell.length_a   1.000
_cell.length_b   1.000
_cell.length_c   1.000
_cell.angle_alpha   90.00
_cell.angle_beta   90.00
_cell.angle_gamma   90.00
#
_symmetry.space_group_name_H-M   'P 1'
#
loop_
_entity.id
_entity.type
_entity.pdbx_description
1 polymer ?
#
loop_
_entity_poly.entity_id
_entity_poly.type
_entity_poly.pdbx_seq_one_letter_code
_entity_poly.pdbx_strand_id
1 'polypeptide(L)'
;MRARRRLTLRQSYGIGRLVLAVAGIVGLIGNYEYVLLFPTFAAYNVFTYFTVQSAIAAVVAFVLGAIVAFRQPKDPQWLDLFRALVTTYILVSGIVFLTIVIQSSSRDYSIEVPWPSQVLHFYIPTIALLDWLTDTGKDQISWRFLRWILPYPLLWGVFTLVRGSIVGWYPYFFLDPAQVSGPLETVMYCLIAVLLFTGIAAVLVATSRLSWRPRERRERGSGGSSVPN
;
A
#
# COMPACT_ATOMS: atom_id res chain seq x y z
N MET A 1 10.06 24.26 -35.40
CA MET A 1 10.35 23.89 -34.01
C MET A 1 9.07 23.37 -33.35
N ARG A 2 8.98 22.06 -33.03
CA ARG A 2 7.83 21.51 -32.29
C ARG A 2 7.96 21.92 -30.82
N ALA A 3 7.06 22.77 -30.33
CA ALA A 3 6.99 23.11 -28.91
C ALA A 3 6.84 21.81 -28.09
N ARG A 4 7.80 21.52 -27.20
CA ARG A 4 7.66 20.42 -26.24
C ARG A 4 6.44 20.71 -25.38
N ARG A 5 5.35 19.96 -25.57
CA ARG A 5 4.20 19.98 -24.67
C ARG A 5 4.71 19.66 -23.27
N ARG A 6 4.62 20.63 -22.35
CA ARG A 6 4.93 20.39 -20.93
C ARG A 6 3.84 19.45 -20.38
N LEU A 7 4.26 18.41 -19.66
CA LEU A 7 3.33 17.51 -18.97
C LEU A 7 2.57 18.29 -17.91
N THR A 8 1.28 18.00 -17.76
CA THR A 8 0.51 18.53 -16.63
C THR A 8 0.94 17.81 -15.34
N LEU A 9 0.72 18.44 -14.18
CA LEU A 9 1.05 17.82 -12.88
C LEU A 9 0.38 16.44 -12.72
N ARG A 10 -0.86 16.30 -13.18
CA ARG A 10 -1.60 15.02 -13.14
C ARG A 10 -0.97 13.97 -14.05
N GLN A 11 -0.49 14.35 -15.24
CA GLN A 11 0.25 13.43 -16.11
C GLN A 11 1.58 12.98 -15.47
N SER A 12 2.24 13.85 -14.71
CA SER A 12 3.44 13.46 -13.94
C SER A 12 3.14 12.41 -12.87
N TYR A 13 2.05 12.57 -12.10
CA TYR A 13 1.57 11.52 -11.19
C TYR A 13 1.25 10.22 -11.93
N GLY A 14 0.60 10.32 -13.10
CA GLY A 14 0.30 9.15 -13.92
C GLY A 14 1.56 8.39 -14.35
N ILE A 15 2.61 9.09 -14.78
CA ILE A 15 3.90 8.49 -15.13
C ILE A 15 4.54 7.85 -13.89
N GLY A 16 4.58 8.54 -12.75
CA GLY A 16 5.13 8.00 -11.51
C GLY A 16 4.45 6.70 -11.08
N ARG A 17 3.13 6.63 -11.20
CA ARG A 17 2.36 5.41 -10.93
C ARG A 17 2.66 4.29 -11.92
N LEU A 18 2.83 4.59 -13.21
CA LEU A 18 3.28 3.56 -14.16
C LEU A 18 4.67 3.02 -13.81
N VAL A 19 5.60 3.88 -13.41
CA VAL A 19 6.92 3.45 -12.95
C VAL A 19 6.81 2.54 -11.72
N LEU A 20 5.96 2.88 -10.75
CA LEU A 20 5.68 2.04 -9.59
C LEU A 20 5.04 0.69 -9.97
N ALA A 21 4.12 0.69 -10.94
CA ALA A 21 3.50 -0.55 -11.43
C ALA A 21 4.55 -1.47 -12.06
N VAL A 22 5.44 -0.92 -12.92
CA VAL A 22 6.52 -1.69 -13.54
C VAL A 22 7.50 -2.19 -12.47
N ALA A 23 7.92 -1.33 -11.53
CA ALA A 23 8.78 -1.73 -10.42
C ALA A 23 8.16 -2.83 -9.55
N GLY A 24 6.84 -2.77 -9.31
CA GLY A 24 6.10 -3.79 -8.58
C GLY A 24 6.04 -5.12 -9.32
N ILE A 25 5.81 -5.11 -10.64
CA ILE A 25 5.86 -6.32 -11.48
C ILE A 25 7.26 -6.93 -11.47
N VAL A 26 8.29 -6.11 -11.69
CA VAL A 26 9.70 -6.56 -11.67
C VAL A 26 10.08 -7.11 -10.30
N GLY A 27 9.69 -6.44 -9.20
CA GLY A 27 9.90 -6.93 -7.84
C GLY A 27 9.16 -8.24 -7.56
N LEU A 28 7.92 -8.39 -8.03
CA LEU A 28 7.16 -9.64 -7.87
C LEU A 28 7.79 -10.80 -8.64
N ILE A 29 8.25 -10.56 -9.88
CA ILE A 29 8.97 -11.56 -10.69
C ILE A 29 10.28 -11.93 -10.01
N GLY A 30 11.10 -10.95 -9.62
CA GLY A 30 12.36 -11.19 -8.93
C GLY A 30 12.17 -11.94 -7.60
N ASN A 31 11.09 -11.65 -6.87
CA ASN A 31 10.74 -12.40 -5.66
C ASN A 31 10.40 -13.86 -5.98
N TYR A 32 9.64 -14.11 -7.05
CA TYR A 32 9.31 -15.47 -7.48
C TYR A 32 10.55 -16.24 -7.94
N GLU A 33 11.40 -15.62 -8.77
CA GLU A 33 12.67 -16.19 -9.23
C GLU A 33 13.59 -16.52 -8.05
N TYR A 34 13.70 -15.63 -7.07
CA TYR A 34 14.46 -15.87 -5.85
C TYR A 34 13.94 -17.09 -5.08
N VAL A 35 12.62 -17.22 -4.94
CA VAL A 35 11.99 -18.36 -4.28
C VAL A 35 12.24 -19.68 -5.01
N LEU A 36 12.30 -19.67 -6.35
CA LEU A 36 12.58 -20.88 -7.15
C LEU A 36 14.00 -21.44 -6.91
N LEU A 37 14.91 -20.66 -6.33
CA LEU A 37 16.25 -21.13 -5.94
C LEU A 37 16.23 -22.09 -4.75
N PHE A 38 15.09 -22.26 -4.07
CA PHE A 38 14.93 -23.11 -2.90
C PHE A 38 14.02 -24.31 -3.24
N PRO A 39 14.57 -25.46 -3.67
CA PRO A 39 13.79 -26.57 -4.24
C PRO A 39 12.82 -27.23 -3.26
N THR A 40 13.07 -27.08 -1.97
CA THR A 40 12.21 -27.56 -0.88
C THR A 40 11.01 -26.65 -0.62
N PHE A 41 11.00 -25.45 -1.19
CA PHE A 41 9.88 -24.53 -1.09
C PHE A 41 8.85 -24.82 -2.18
N ALA A 42 7.66 -25.24 -1.78
CA ALA A 42 6.52 -25.34 -2.68
C ALA A 42 6.20 -23.96 -3.28
N ALA A 43 6.62 -23.72 -4.53
CA ALA A 43 6.58 -22.40 -5.16
C ALA A 43 5.19 -21.73 -5.13
N TYR A 44 4.10 -22.51 -5.09
CA TYR A 44 2.73 -21.99 -4.96
C TYR A 44 2.44 -21.34 -3.60
N ASN A 45 3.21 -21.67 -2.55
CA ASN A 45 3.10 -21.03 -1.23
C ASN A 45 3.35 -19.52 -1.29
N VAL A 46 4.12 -19.05 -2.28
CA VAL A 46 4.41 -17.61 -2.47
C VAL A 46 3.12 -16.79 -2.58
N PHE A 47 2.07 -17.33 -3.20
CA PHE A 47 0.80 -16.64 -3.40
C PHE A 47 -0.07 -16.60 -2.14
N THR A 48 0.30 -17.33 -1.09
CA THR A 48 -0.39 -17.29 0.20
C THR A 48 0.13 -16.19 1.12
N TYR A 49 1.27 -15.57 0.81
CA TYR A 49 1.76 -14.41 1.56
C TYR A 49 0.84 -13.22 1.36
N PHE A 50 0.42 -12.59 2.46
CA PHE A 50 -0.33 -11.34 2.42
C PHE A 50 0.45 -10.25 1.68
N THR A 51 1.78 -10.23 1.85
CA THR A 51 2.68 -9.27 1.20
C THR A 51 2.69 -9.41 -0.33
N VAL A 52 2.60 -10.63 -0.85
CA VAL A 52 2.53 -10.88 -2.31
C VAL A 52 1.17 -10.45 -2.84
N GLN A 53 0.09 -10.80 -2.15
CA GLN A 53 -1.26 -10.42 -2.57
C GLN A 53 -1.47 -8.89 -2.50
N SER A 54 -0.94 -8.23 -1.47
CA SER A 54 -1.00 -6.77 -1.32
C SER A 54 -0.13 -6.04 -2.36
N ALA A 55 1.04 -6.58 -2.71
CA ALA A 55 1.87 -6.06 -3.79
C ALA A 55 1.20 -6.18 -5.17
N ILE A 56 0.52 -7.30 -5.45
CA ILE A 56 -0.29 -7.45 -6.67
C ILE A 56 -1.40 -6.39 -6.70
N ALA A 57 -2.11 -6.21 -5.57
CA ALA A 57 -3.13 -5.16 -5.46
C ALA A 57 -2.54 -3.75 -5.65
N ALA A 58 -1.31 -3.50 -5.20
CA ALA A 58 -0.57 -2.26 -5.43
C ALA A 58 -0.30 -2.01 -6.90
N VAL A 59 0.18 -3.00 -7.64
CA VAL A 59 0.34 -2.90 -9.11
C VAL A 59 -0.99 -2.52 -9.77
N VAL A 60 -2.10 -3.17 -9.40
CA VAL A 60 -3.43 -2.82 -9.92
C VAL A 60 -3.82 -1.39 -9.57
N ALA A 61 -3.62 -0.95 -8.32
CA ALA A 61 -3.93 0.40 -7.87
C ALA A 61 -3.11 1.45 -8.62
N PHE A 62 -1.83 1.20 -8.87
CA PHE A 62 -0.97 2.09 -9.64
C PHE A 62 -1.38 2.17 -11.12
N VAL A 63 -1.72 1.04 -11.74
CA VAL A 63 -2.21 1.02 -13.13
C VAL A 63 -3.51 1.81 -13.27
N LEU A 64 -4.50 1.55 -12.41
CA LEU A 64 -5.77 2.28 -12.41
C LEU A 64 -5.56 3.78 -12.10
N GLY A 65 -4.71 4.07 -11.12
CA GLY A 65 -4.29 5.41 -10.74
C GLY A 65 -3.64 6.18 -11.88
N ALA A 66 -2.80 5.52 -12.69
CA ALA A 66 -2.17 6.11 -13.86
C ALA A 66 -3.19 6.38 -14.97
N ILE A 67 -4.03 5.38 -15.28
CA ILE A 67 -5.09 5.48 -16.29
C ILE A 67 -6.00 6.67 -16.02
N VAL A 68 -6.43 6.86 -14.77
CA VAL A 68 -7.27 7.98 -14.37
C VAL A 68 -6.50 9.29 -14.43
N ALA A 69 -5.27 9.35 -13.92
CA ALA A 69 -4.46 10.58 -13.94
C ALA A 69 -4.18 11.12 -15.36
N PHE A 70 -4.12 10.24 -16.38
CA PHE A 70 -4.00 10.65 -17.78
C PHE A 70 -5.31 11.13 -18.42
N ARG A 71 -6.46 10.70 -17.90
CA ARG A 71 -7.78 10.94 -18.52
C ARG A 71 -8.64 11.95 -17.78
N GLN A 72 -8.43 12.12 -16.48
CA GLN A 72 -9.33 12.87 -15.61
C GLN A 72 -8.56 13.81 -14.68
N PRO A 73 -9.08 15.02 -14.44
CA PRO A 73 -8.44 15.98 -13.55
C PRO A 73 -8.49 15.56 -12.07
N LYS A 74 -9.41 14.68 -11.68
CA LYS A 74 -9.60 14.18 -10.32
C LYS A 74 -9.80 12.68 -10.28
N ASP A 75 -9.44 12.04 -9.18
CA ASP A 75 -9.69 10.63 -8.95
C ASP A 75 -11.16 10.43 -8.54
N PRO A 76 -11.83 9.37 -9.03
CA PRO A 76 -13.14 9.00 -8.53
C PRO A 76 -13.02 8.42 -7.11
N GLN A 77 -14.04 8.62 -6.27
CA GLN A 77 -13.99 8.25 -4.85
C GLN A 77 -13.68 6.77 -4.60
N TRP A 78 -14.12 5.85 -5.47
CA TRP A 78 -13.82 4.43 -5.34
C TRP A 78 -12.32 4.14 -5.52
N LEU A 79 -11.62 4.92 -6.35
CA LEU A 79 -10.20 4.75 -6.62
C LEU A 79 -9.37 5.29 -5.44
N ASP A 80 -9.77 6.43 -4.87
CA ASP A 80 -9.15 6.94 -3.65
C ASP A 80 -9.29 5.94 -2.50
N LEU A 81 -10.49 5.35 -2.34
CA LEU A 81 -10.70 4.27 -1.37
C LEU A 81 -9.80 3.08 -1.65
N PHE A 82 -9.77 2.58 -2.89
CA PHE A 82 -8.95 1.44 -3.27
C PHE A 82 -7.46 1.70 -3.02
N ARG A 83 -6.96 2.87 -3.40
CA ARG A 83 -5.58 3.30 -3.13
C ARG A 83 -5.30 3.38 -1.64
N ALA A 84 -6.21 3.94 -0.82
CA ALA A 84 -6.02 4.00 0.63
C ALA A 84 -5.93 2.61 1.28
N LEU A 85 -6.80 1.68 0.87
CA LEU A 85 -6.77 0.29 1.35
C LEU A 85 -5.44 -0.38 0.99
N VAL A 86 -5.06 -0.30 -0.28
CA VAL A 86 -3.86 -0.96 -0.80
C VAL A 86 -2.58 -0.34 -0.23
N THR A 87 -2.49 0.99 -0.14
CA THR A 87 -1.38 1.69 0.52
C THR A 87 -1.26 1.27 1.98
N THR A 88 -2.39 1.12 2.70
CA THR A 88 -2.37 0.58 4.06
C THR A 88 -1.79 -0.83 4.08
N TYR A 89 -2.21 -1.70 3.17
CA TYR A 89 -1.78 -3.10 3.14
C TYR A 89 -0.28 -3.25 2.88
N ILE A 90 0.27 -2.49 1.93
CA ILE A 90 1.71 -2.54 1.64
C ILE A 90 2.55 -1.86 2.74
N LEU A 91 2.01 -0.84 3.43
CA LEU A 91 2.69 -0.24 4.58
C LEU A 91 2.74 -1.21 5.77
N VAL A 92 1.63 -1.88 6.09
CA VAL A 92 1.61 -2.93 7.12
C VAL A 92 2.58 -4.06 6.75
N SER A 93 2.58 -4.49 5.47
CA SER A 93 3.51 -5.50 4.97
C SER A 93 4.97 -5.10 5.17
N GLY A 94 5.34 -3.86 4.84
CA GLY A 94 6.68 -3.33 5.03
C GLY A 94 7.09 -3.22 6.50
N ILE A 95 6.18 -2.77 7.37
CA ILE A 95 6.43 -2.66 8.82
C ILE A 95 6.64 -4.05 9.42
N VAL A 96 5.76 -5.01 9.13
CA VAL A 96 5.88 -6.39 9.63
C VAL A 96 7.18 -7.00 9.13
N PHE A 97 7.51 -6.83 7.85
CA PHE A 97 8.77 -7.33 7.28
C PHE A 97 10.00 -6.72 7.97
N LEU A 98 10.00 -5.40 8.19
CA LEU A 98 11.07 -4.72 8.93
C LEU A 98 11.23 -5.28 10.34
N THR A 99 10.12 -5.48 11.06
CA THR A 99 10.15 -6.07 12.40
C THR A 99 10.78 -7.47 12.38
N ILE A 100 10.45 -8.31 11.40
CA ILE A 100 11.04 -9.64 11.23
C ILE A 100 12.56 -9.54 11.01
N VAL A 101 13.02 -8.65 10.13
CA VAL A 101 14.46 -8.46 9.83
C VAL A 101 15.23 -7.95 11.04
N ILE A 102 14.64 -7.03 11.82
CA ILE A 102 15.26 -6.53 13.06
C ILE A 102 15.36 -7.67 14.09
N GLN A 103 14.29 -8.46 14.24
CA GLN A 103 14.26 -9.56 15.20
C GLN A 103 15.21 -10.69 14.82
N SER A 104 15.38 -11.02 13.54
CA SER A 104 16.35 -12.04 13.13
C SER A 104 17.77 -11.65 13.54
N SER A 105 18.15 -10.40 13.30
CA SER A 105 19.49 -9.87 13.60
C SER A 105 19.82 -9.92 15.10
N SER A 106 18.81 -9.91 15.97
CA SER A 106 18.97 -10.01 17.43
C SER A 106 19.18 -11.44 17.94
N ARG A 107 19.09 -12.45 17.06
CA ARG A 107 19.19 -13.90 17.38
C ARG A 107 20.40 -14.57 16.72
N ASP A 108 21.49 -13.82 16.48
CA ASP A 108 22.74 -14.28 15.85
C ASP A 108 22.61 -14.89 14.43
N TYR A 109 21.53 -14.57 13.71
CA TYR A 109 21.42 -14.84 12.27
C TYR A 109 20.92 -13.59 11.51
N SER A 110 21.65 -13.15 10.49
CA SER A 110 21.20 -12.06 9.63
C SER A 110 20.37 -12.61 8.47
N ILE A 111 19.12 -12.15 8.32
CA ILE A 111 18.37 -12.35 7.08
C ILE A 111 18.93 -11.37 6.05
N GLU A 112 19.57 -11.89 5.01
CA GLU A 112 19.87 -11.08 3.83
C GLU A 112 18.56 -10.65 3.19
N VAL A 113 18.39 -9.35 2.96
CA VAL A 113 17.19 -8.81 2.33
C VAL A 113 17.47 -8.67 0.83
N PRO A 114 17.04 -9.62 -0.01
CA PRO A 114 17.32 -9.56 -1.44
C PRO A 114 16.64 -8.34 -2.06
N TRP A 115 17.18 -7.86 -3.18
CA TRP A 115 16.66 -6.66 -3.85
C TRP A 115 15.15 -6.66 -4.12
N PRO A 116 14.47 -7.80 -4.46
CA PRO A 116 13.03 -7.78 -4.69
C PRO A 116 12.28 -7.46 -3.39
N SER A 117 12.75 -7.99 -2.26
CA SER A 117 12.20 -7.69 -0.95
C SER A 117 12.39 -6.22 -0.59
N GLN A 118 13.54 -5.61 -0.91
CA GLN A 118 13.76 -4.18 -0.68
C GLN A 118 12.77 -3.31 -1.48
N VAL A 119 12.57 -3.65 -2.77
CA VAL A 119 11.62 -2.97 -3.64
C VAL A 119 10.19 -3.09 -3.11
N LEU A 120 9.75 -4.30 -2.79
CA LEU A 120 8.36 -4.58 -2.41
C LEU A 120 8.01 -4.11 -0.99
N HIS A 121 8.96 -4.12 -0.05
CA HIS A 121 8.69 -3.85 1.37
C HIS A 121 9.16 -2.47 1.84
N PHE A 122 10.06 -1.81 1.10
CA PHE A 122 10.56 -0.48 1.48
C PHE A 122 10.28 0.56 0.40
N TYR A 123 10.84 0.41 -0.81
CA TYR A 123 10.75 1.47 -1.82
C TYR A 123 9.32 1.73 -2.29
N ILE A 124 8.58 0.69 -2.69
CA ILE A 124 7.19 0.85 -3.16
C ILE A 124 6.29 1.39 -2.06
N PRO A 125 6.26 0.83 -0.83
CA PRO A 125 5.41 1.38 0.24
C PRO A 125 5.71 2.83 0.59
N THR A 126 7.00 3.22 0.65
CA THR A 126 7.39 4.61 0.92
C THR A 126 6.95 5.55 -0.19
N ILE A 127 7.19 5.20 -1.46
CA ILE A 127 6.81 6.07 -2.57
C ILE A 127 5.28 6.12 -2.73
N ALA A 128 4.57 5.02 -2.44
CA ALA A 128 3.10 5.00 -2.43
C ALA A 128 2.51 5.91 -1.35
N LEU A 129 3.14 5.97 -0.17
CA LEU A 129 2.77 6.92 0.88
C LEU A 129 3.03 8.36 0.42
N LEU A 130 4.16 8.63 -0.24
CA LEU A 130 4.44 9.96 -0.79
C LEU A 130 3.44 10.36 -1.90
N ASP A 131 3.11 9.46 -2.83
CA ASP A 131 2.07 9.65 -3.84
C ASP A 131 0.72 9.95 -3.16
N TRP A 132 0.36 9.20 -2.11
CA TRP A 132 -0.86 9.45 -1.34
C TRP A 132 -0.88 10.85 -0.71
N LEU A 133 0.21 11.26 -0.05
CA LEU A 133 0.27 12.52 0.66
C LEU A 133 0.34 13.75 -0.26
N THR A 134 0.92 13.59 -1.45
CA THR A 134 1.17 14.71 -2.38
C THR A 134 0.13 14.84 -3.48
N ASP A 135 -0.62 13.79 -3.82
CA ASP A 135 -1.61 13.82 -4.89
C ASP A 135 -2.70 14.87 -4.63
N THR A 136 -2.77 15.85 -5.53
CA THR A 136 -3.70 16.97 -5.48
C THR A 136 -5.06 16.67 -6.13
N GLY A 137 -5.19 15.54 -6.82
CA GLY A 137 -6.47 15.13 -7.43
C GLY A 137 -7.27 14.12 -6.63
N LYS A 138 -6.80 13.72 -5.43
CA LYS A 138 -7.56 12.89 -4.49
C LYS A 138 -8.68 13.68 -3.80
N ASP A 139 -9.80 13.03 -3.55
CA ASP A 139 -10.91 13.57 -2.77
C ASP A 139 -10.84 13.17 -1.29
N GLN A 140 -11.73 13.73 -0.47
CA GLN A 140 -11.82 13.39 0.94
C GLN A 140 -12.47 12.02 1.13
N ILE A 141 -11.79 11.14 1.89
CA ILE A 141 -12.32 9.82 2.22
C ILE A 141 -13.19 9.92 3.49
N SER A 142 -14.41 9.39 3.41
CA SER A 142 -15.30 9.22 4.57
C SER A 142 -14.74 8.22 5.58
N TRP A 143 -14.81 8.55 6.88
CA TRP A 143 -14.46 7.62 7.96
C TRP A 143 -15.27 6.31 7.91
N ARG A 144 -16.48 6.34 7.32
CA ARG A 144 -17.29 5.14 7.09
C ARG A 144 -16.57 4.07 6.28
N PHE A 145 -15.58 4.46 5.47
CA PHE A 145 -14.83 3.54 4.66
C PHE A 145 -13.81 2.71 5.45
N LEU A 146 -13.47 3.07 6.69
CA LEU A 146 -12.60 2.24 7.55
C LEU A 146 -13.16 0.83 7.76
N ARG A 147 -14.47 0.63 7.67
CA ARG A 147 -15.08 -0.71 7.76
C ARG A 147 -14.57 -1.68 6.70
N TRP A 148 -13.99 -1.17 5.60
CA TRP A 148 -13.46 -1.97 4.50
C TRP A 148 -11.99 -2.36 4.68
N ILE A 149 -11.30 -1.90 5.73
CA ILE A 149 -9.89 -2.22 5.91
C ILE A 149 -9.66 -3.68 6.32
N LEU A 150 -10.48 -4.20 7.23
CA LEU A 150 -10.31 -5.52 7.85
C LEU A 150 -10.89 -6.71 7.09
N PRO A 151 -11.94 -6.62 6.25
CA PRO A 151 -12.50 -7.80 5.59
C PRO A 151 -11.46 -8.65 4.86
N TYR A 152 -10.56 -8.04 4.07
CA TYR A 152 -9.55 -8.79 3.33
C TYR A 152 -8.46 -9.42 4.22
N PRO A 153 -7.79 -8.68 5.13
CA PRO A 153 -6.85 -9.28 6.10
C PRO A 153 -7.47 -10.39 6.96
N LEU A 154 -8.72 -10.25 7.39
CA LEU A 154 -9.39 -11.27 8.21
C LEU A 154 -9.69 -12.53 7.40
N LEU A 155 -10.23 -12.38 6.18
CA LEU A 155 -10.46 -13.51 5.27
C LEU A 155 -9.15 -14.24 4.94
N TRP A 156 -8.10 -13.46 4.65
CA TRP A 156 -6.76 -14.01 4.40
C TRP A 156 -6.21 -14.75 5.63
N GLY A 157 -6.39 -14.20 6.84
CA GLY A 157 -5.94 -14.83 8.08
C GLY A 157 -6.66 -16.15 8.35
N VAL A 158 -7.99 -16.18 8.22
CA VAL A 158 -8.79 -17.40 8.36
C VAL A 158 -8.38 -18.44 7.32
N PHE A 159 -8.27 -18.04 6.05
CA PHE A 159 -7.79 -18.91 4.97
C PHE A 159 -6.43 -19.51 5.32
N THR A 160 -5.48 -18.67 5.76
CA THR A 160 -4.11 -19.08 6.07
C THR A 160 -4.07 -20.07 7.23
N LEU A 161 -4.86 -19.86 8.28
CA LEU A 161 -4.91 -20.74 9.44
C LEU A 161 -5.50 -22.12 9.09
N VAL A 162 -6.61 -22.14 8.35
CA VAL A 162 -7.27 -23.38 7.90
C VAL A 162 -6.40 -24.14 6.90
N ARG A 163 -5.86 -23.44 5.90
CA ARG A 163 -4.99 -24.05 4.90
C ARG A 163 -3.69 -24.57 5.53
N GLY A 164 -3.13 -23.82 6.46
CA GLY A 164 -1.90 -24.20 7.15
C GLY A 164 -2.03 -25.49 7.96
N SER A 165 -3.17 -25.72 8.62
CA SER A 165 -3.40 -26.96 9.37
C SER A 165 -3.57 -28.19 8.47
N ILE A 166 -3.97 -28.01 7.21
CA ILE A 166 -4.15 -29.09 6.24
C ILE A 166 -2.81 -29.49 5.60
N VAL A 167 -1.98 -28.50 5.26
CA VAL A 167 -0.74 -28.71 4.47
C VAL A 167 0.53 -28.67 5.31
N GLY A 168 0.42 -28.36 6.61
CA GLY A 168 1.55 -28.32 7.55
C GLY A 168 2.51 -27.15 7.32
N TRP A 169 2.06 -26.04 6.74
CA TRP A 169 2.91 -24.88 6.47
C TRP A 169 2.16 -23.55 6.56
N TYR A 170 2.81 -22.57 7.19
CA TYR A 170 2.32 -21.21 7.37
C TYR A 170 3.31 -20.17 6.80
N PRO A 171 2.83 -19.06 6.21
CA PRO A 171 3.68 -18.03 5.62
C PRO A 171 4.47 -17.22 6.64
N TYR A 172 4.04 -17.21 7.90
CA TYR A 172 4.67 -16.43 8.96
C TYR A 172 4.78 -17.26 10.24
N PHE A 173 5.92 -17.15 10.93
CA PHE A 173 6.18 -17.89 12.17
C PHE A 173 5.12 -17.64 13.24
N PHE A 174 4.62 -16.41 13.33
CA PHE A 174 3.63 -16.03 14.35
C PHE A 174 2.24 -16.65 14.14
N LEU A 175 2.00 -17.26 12.97
CA LEU A 175 0.80 -18.03 12.66
C LEU A 175 0.99 -19.54 12.82
N ASP A 176 2.24 -19.99 12.96
CA ASP A 176 2.59 -21.39 13.06
C ASP A 176 2.54 -21.85 14.53
N PRO A 177 1.63 -22.76 14.91
CA PRO A 177 1.54 -23.26 16.28
C PRO A 177 2.84 -23.93 16.77
N ALA A 178 3.71 -24.39 15.87
CA ALA A 178 4.99 -24.99 16.22
C ALA A 178 6.09 -23.95 16.54
N GLN A 179 5.88 -22.68 16.21
CA GLN A 179 6.89 -21.61 16.38
C GLN A 179 6.50 -20.55 17.41
N VAL A 180 5.33 -20.69 18.03
CA VAL A 180 4.85 -19.83 19.13
C VAL A 180 4.74 -20.62 20.43
N SER A 181 4.79 -19.93 21.56
CA SER A 181 4.65 -20.49 22.91
C SER A 181 3.25 -21.05 23.20
N GLY A 182 2.25 -20.67 22.40
CA GLY A 182 0.88 -21.17 22.48
C GLY A 182 -0.10 -20.26 21.73
N PRO A 183 -1.40 -20.63 21.71
CA PRO A 183 -2.43 -19.91 20.94
C PRO A 183 -2.57 -18.44 21.33
N LEU A 184 -2.32 -18.09 22.60
CA LEU A 184 -2.39 -16.71 23.07
C LEU A 184 -1.38 -15.80 22.35
N GLU A 185 -0.18 -16.29 22.07
CA GLU A 185 0.85 -15.50 21.39
C GLU A 185 0.43 -15.19 19.94
N THR A 186 -0.11 -16.16 19.20
CA THR A 186 -0.69 -15.93 17.86
C THR A 186 -1.83 -14.91 17.91
N VAL A 187 -2.72 -15.01 18.89
CA VAL A 187 -3.82 -14.03 19.07
C VAL A 187 -3.26 -12.63 19.28
N MET A 188 -2.22 -12.47 20.10
CA MET A 188 -1.57 -11.17 20.33
C MET A 188 -0.97 -10.59 19.04
N TYR A 189 -0.28 -11.39 18.23
CA TYR A 189 0.23 -10.94 16.93
C TYR A 189 -0.90 -10.52 15.98
N CYS A 190 -1.99 -11.28 15.93
CA CYS A 190 -3.16 -10.92 15.13
C CYS A 190 -3.80 -9.60 15.60
N LEU A 191 -3.90 -9.37 16.91
CA LEU A 191 -4.39 -8.11 17.46
C LEU A 191 -3.49 -6.93 17.10
N ILE A 192 -2.17 -7.09 17.19
CA ILE A 192 -1.20 -6.08 16.75
C ILE A 192 -1.37 -5.77 15.26
N ALA A 193 -1.54 -6.80 14.41
CA ALA A 193 -1.79 -6.60 12.99
C ALA A 193 -3.09 -5.81 12.74
N VAL A 194 -4.19 -6.13 13.44
CA VAL A 194 -5.46 -5.39 13.36
C VAL A 194 -5.28 -3.92 13.76
N LEU A 195 -4.52 -3.65 14.82
CA LEU A 195 -4.19 -2.28 15.24
C LEU A 195 -3.37 -1.54 14.19
N LEU A 196 -2.39 -2.19 13.56
CA LEU A 196 -1.61 -1.60 12.47
C LEU A 196 -2.49 -1.27 11.25
N PHE A 197 -3.33 -2.20 10.80
CA PHE A 197 -4.25 -1.96 9.68
C PHE A 197 -5.20 -0.79 9.96
N THR A 198 -5.87 -0.80 11.12
CA THR A 198 -6.84 0.23 11.46
C THR A 198 -6.19 1.58 11.74
N GLY A 199 -5.05 1.60 12.42
CA GLY A 199 -4.29 2.81 12.73
C GLY A 199 -3.75 3.51 11.49
N ILE A 200 -3.08 2.77 10.61
CA ILE A 200 -2.53 3.34 9.35
C ILE A 200 -3.67 3.82 8.45
N ALA A 201 -4.74 3.02 8.29
CA ALA A 201 -5.90 3.45 7.51
C ALA A 201 -6.52 4.74 8.07
N ALA A 202 -6.65 4.85 9.39
CA ALA A 202 -7.16 6.05 10.04
C ALA A 202 -6.28 7.29 9.75
N VAL A 203 -4.95 7.13 9.76
CA VAL A 203 -4.01 8.20 9.38
C VAL A 203 -4.16 8.59 7.90
N LEU A 204 -4.28 7.63 6.99
CA LEU A 204 -4.50 7.93 5.56
C LEU A 204 -5.84 8.63 5.32
N VAL A 205 -6.90 8.23 6.02
CA VAL A 205 -8.20 8.92 5.97
C VAL A 205 -8.09 10.34 6.52
N ALA A 206 -7.38 10.56 7.63
CA ALA A 206 -7.17 11.89 8.19
C ALA A 206 -6.39 12.80 7.21
N THR A 207 -5.32 12.29 6.59
CA THR A 207 -4.51 13.03 5.61
C THR A 207 -5.26 13.32 4.30
N SER A 208 -6.29 12.53 3.94
CA SER A 208 -7.19 12.87 2.83
C SER A 208 -7.93 14.20 3.05
N ARG A 209 -8.16 14.58 4.30
CA ARG A 209 -8.91 15.78 4.71
C ARG A 209 -8.03 17.01 4.88
N LEU A 210 -6.75 16.80 5.14
CA LEU A 210 -5.73 17.84 5.29
C LEU A 210 -5.32 18.49 3.95
N SER A 211 -5.80 17.97 2.82
CA SER A 211 -5.49 18.46 1.47
C SER A 211 -5.64 19.98 1.38
N TRP A 212 -4.49 20.64 1.23
CA TRP A 212 -4.34 22.08 1.06
C TRP A 212 -5.16 22.52 -0.15
N ARG A 213 -6.35 23.10 0.08
CA ARG A 213 -7.01 23.91 -0.93
C ARG A 213 -6.34 25.28 -0.87
N PRO A 214 -5.57 25.74 -1.89
CA PRO A 214 -5.28 27.15 -2.00
C PRO A 214 -6.65 27.84 -1.97
N ARG A 215 -6.89 28.60 -0.90
CA ARG A 215 -8.10 29.40 -0.74
C ARG A 215 -8.11 30.27 -1.99
N GLU A 216 -8.98 29.98 -2.96
CA GLU A 216 -9.25 30.92 -4.05
C GLU A 216 -9.62 32.22 -3.36
N ARG A 217 -8.67 33.16 -3.38
CA ARG A 217 -8.84 34.50 -2.85
C ARG A 217 -10.02 35.02 -3.65
N ARG A 218 -11.17 35.11 -2.98
CA ARG A 218 -12.35 35.82 -3.49
C ARG A 218 -11.85 37.15 -4.01
N GLU A 219 -11.69 37.27 -5.33
CA GLU A 219 -11.78 38.53 -6.04
C GLU A 219 -13.23 38.98 -5.94
N ARG A 220 -13.63 39.37 -4.73
CA ARG A 220 -14.84 40.15 -4.51
C ARG A 220 -14.42 41.60 -4.49
N GLY A 221 -14.64 42.26 -5.63
CA GLY A 221 -15.13 43.63 -5.67
C GLY A 221 -14.09 44.72 -5.39
N SER A 222 -13.08 44.84 -6.24
CA SER A 222 -12.54 46.14 -6.60
C SER A 222 -13.06 46.56 -7.98
N GLY A 223 -14.38 46.68 -8.10
CA GLY A 223 -15.04 47.51 -9.12
C GLY A 223 -15.75 48.59 -8.30
N GLY A 224 -15.21 49.79 -8.21
CA GLY A 224 -15.20 50.73 -9.32
C GLY A 224 -16.29 51.75 -9.02
N SER A 225 -15.85 52.85 -8.42
CA SER A 225 -16.62 54.06 -8.18
C SER A 225 -17.35 54.56 -9.42
N SER A 226 -18.62 54.95 -9.26
CA SER A 226 -19.23 56.00 -10.07
C SER A 226 -20.30 56.72 -9.24
N VAL A 227 -19.91 57.89 -8.71
CA VAL A 227 -20.84 58.97 -8.36
C VAL A 227 -21.30 59.61 -9.67
N PRO A 228 -22.59 59.92 -9.82
CA PRO A 228 -22.96 61.14 -10.52
C PRO A 228 -23.85 62.05 -9.67
N ASN A 229 -23.62 63.35 -9.86
CA ASN A 229 -24.41 64.49 -9.40
C ASN A 229 -25.88 64.42 -9.80
#